data_AF-A0A840INL7-F1
#
_entry.id   AF-A0A840INL7-F1
#
_cell.length_a   1.000
_cell.length_b   1.000
_cell.length_c   1.000
_cell.angle_alpha   90.00
_cell.angle_beta   90.00
_cell.angle_gamma   90.00
#
_symmetry.space_group_name_H-M   'P 1'
#
loop_
_entity.id
_entity.type
_entity.pdbx_description
1 polymer ?
#
loop_
_entity_poly.entity_id
_entity_poly.type
_entity_poly.pdbx_seq_one_letter_code
_entity_poly.pdbx_strand_id
1 'polypeptide(L)'
;MAEGVVGENAAVSLCGFRQCRAALPAPGPRGGRPFEFCPERRWPGDRTCKQLAAADVALREALGDSGSHVGLTDAAAEFVRAATEVSGPLQTLRNALDSVAARAQDEVTAAIARAEGAKARAAEADGLRQAAEVRAAQAEATAETRAAEADEAAEAAMAQAREHEERAKAAEKTATDAVAARKAAELGQARAEAAAAAAGERADRAAADTRAEREKADALSVELAQRAEQLAVRTTERDAAREALDHARTSLDDTARRLEQATSDHHARVRDLETRLDSAVQDHRDETARAAEDLATARRHAADLTAQLTETRDRAAGLAARVTEAAHRERTDGDQHAHLRTKLTNVQRIVLDESEEQLRPKLLEELLNLG
;
A
#
# COMPACT_ATOMS: atom_id res chain seq x y z
N MET A 1 -138.73 -44.15 -107.50
CA MET A 1 -138.33 -44.00 -108.92
C MET A 1 -137.49 -45.24 -109.21
N ALA A 2 -138.06 -46.33 -109.75
CA ALA A 2 -138.55 -46.51 -111.13
C ALA A 2 -137.38 -46.25 -112.12
N GLU A 3 -137.00 -47.11 -113.06
CA GLU A 3 -137.71 -48.05 -113.94
C GLU A 3 -136.74 -49.24 -114.24
N GLY A 4 -137.10 -50.47 -114.65
CA GLY A 4 -138.22 -50.96 -115.45
C GLY A 4 -137.65 -51.63 -116.73
N VAL A 5 -138.13 -52.82 -117.08
CA VAL A 5 -138.57 -53.24 -118.44
C VAL A 5 -138.65 -54.78 -118.55
N VAL A 6 -139.76 -55.20 -119.15
CA VAL A 6 -140.34 -56.53 -119.31
C VAL A 6 -140.10 -57.04 -120.75
N GLY A 7 -140.07 -58.37 -120.96
CA GLY A 7 -140.25 -58.98 -122.29
C GLY A 7 -140.49 -60.51 -122.26
N GLU A 8 -141.65 -60.93 -122.77
CA GLU A 8 -142.21 -62.31 -122.91
C GLU A 8 -141.33 -63.29 -123.71
N ASN A 9 -141.01 -64.53 -123.27
CA ASN A 9 -141.77 -65.79 -123.03
C ASN A 9 -141.89 -66.76 -124.23
N ALA A 10 -140.98 -67.73 -124.28
CA ALA A 10 -141.26 -69.12 -124.68
C ALA A 10 -140.66 -70.02 -123.59
N ALA A 11 -141.48 -70.81 -122.89
CA ALA A 11 -141.09 -71.56 -121.71
C ALA A 11 -140.12 -72.70 -122.06
N VAL A 12 -138.82 -72.42 -122.00
CA VAL A 12 -137.77 -73.42 -122.13
C VAL A 12 -137.69 -74.20 -120.83
N SER A 13 -138.13 -75.48 -120.85
CA SER A 13 -138.02 -76.37 -119.69
C SER A 13 -136.54 -76.56 -119.32
N LEU A 14 -136.17 -76.27 -118.08
CA LEU A 14 -134.78 -76.42 -117.58
C LEU A 14 -134.58 -77.81 -116.96
N CYS A 15 -133.34 -78.29 -116.98
CA CYS A 15 -132.93 -79.55 -116.35
C CYS A 15 -133.37 -79.65 -114.89
N GLY A 16 -134.02 -80.75 -114.51
CA GLY A 16 -134.51 -81.01 -113.16
C GLY A 16 -133.42 -81.10 -112.07
N PHE A 17 -132.14 -81.19 -112.43
CA PHE A 17 -131.05 -81.11 -111.47
C PHE A 17 -130.74 -79.64 -111.14
N ARG A 18 -130.99 -79.23 -109.88
CA ARG A 18 -130.99 -77.82 -109.42
C ARG A 18 -129.71 -77.04 -109.75
N GLN A 19 -128.56 -77.70 -109.77
CA GLN A 19 -127.27 -77.07 -110.10
C GLN A 19 -126.98 -77.00 -111.61
N CYS A 20 -127.59 -77.87 -112.42
CA CYS A 20 -127.38 -77.86 -113.87
C CYS A 20 -128.22 -76.77 -114.55
N ARG A 21 -129.54 -76.74 -114.29
CA ARG A 21 -130.52 -75.77 -114.81
C ARG A 21 -130.42 -75.40 -116.29
N ALA A 22 -129.76 -76.21 -117.13
CA ALA A 22 -129.62 -75.90 -118.54
C ALA A 22 -130.96 -76.10 -119.28
N ALA A 23 -131.19 -75.25 -120.28
CA ALA A 23 -132.31 -75.31 -121.22
C ALA A 23 -132.38 -76.68 -121.91
N LEU A 24 -133.51 -77.38 -121.77
CA LEU A 24 -133.76 -78.63 -122.45
C LEU A 24 -134.29 -78.35 -123.86
N PRO A 25 -133.82 -79.08 -124.89
CA PRO A 25 -134.26 -78.88 -126.26
C PRO A 25 -135.76 -79.12 -126.40
N ALA A 26 -136.41 -78.32 -127.24
CA ALA A 26 -137.86 -78.37 -127.44
C ALA A 26 -138.30 -79.76 -127.95
N PRO A 27 -139.44 -80.29 -127.47
CA PRO A 27 -139.94 -81.59 -127.92
C PRO A 27 -140.20 -81.58 -129.43
N GLY A 28 -139.63 -82.56 -130.15
CA GLY A 28 -139.70 -82.62 -131.61
C GLY A 28 -141.14 -82.81 -132.15
N PRO A 29 -141.39 -82.47 -133.44
CA PRO A 29 -142.72 -82.25 -134.01
C PRO A 29 -143.67 -83.46 -134.03
N ARG A 30 -143.23 -84.65 -133.59
CA ARG A 30 -144.05 -85.89 -133.47
C ARG A 30 -144.56 -86.17 -132.05
N GLY A 31 -144.61 -85.17 -131.16
CA GLY A 31 -145.34 -85.27 -129.88
C GLY A 31 -144.71 -86.20 -128.83
N GLY A 32 -143.38 -86.33 -128.80
CA GLY A 32 -142.66 -87.10 -127.77
C GLY A 32 -142.61 -86.39 -126.40
N ARG A 33 -142.58 -87.18 -125.31
CA ARG A 33 -142.57 -86.69 -123.92
C ARG A 33 -141.33 -85.80 -123.67
N PRO A 34 -141.47 -84.57 -123.13
CA PRO A 34 -140.33 -83.67 -122.92
C PRO A 34 -139.32 -84.27 -121.94
N PHE A 35 -138.03 -84.04 -122.20
CA PHE A 35 -136.94 -84.51 -121.34
C PHE A 35 -137.04 -83.80 -119.97
N GLU A 36 -136.82 -84.54 -118.88
CA GLU A 36 -136.79 -83.96 -117.52
C GLU A 36 -135.36 -83.57 -117.08
N PHE A 37 -134.33 -84.16 -117.69
CA PHE A 37 -132.92 -83.89 -117.40
C PHE A 37 -132.11 -83.82 -118.70
N CYS A 38 -131.02 -83.04 -118.70
CA CYS A 38 -130.14 -82.93 -119.87
C CYS A 38 -129.51 -84.29 -120.18
N PRO A 39 -129.71 -84.86 -121.38
CA PRO A 39 -129.11 -86.15 -121.74
C PRO A 39 -127.61 -86.03 -122.01
N GLU A 40 -127.14 -84.88 -122.51
CA GLU A 40 -125.77 -84.74 -123.00
C GLU A 40 -124.77 -84.26 -121.94
N ARG A 41 -125.21 -83.67 -120.81
CA ARG A 41 -124.30 -83.09 -119.82
C ARG A 41 -123.82 -84.12 -118.79
N ARG A 42 -122.51 -84.42 -118.84
CA ARG A 42 -121.77 -85.28 -117.91
C ARG A 42 -121.04 -84.45 -116.85
N TRP A 43 -121.09 -84.89 -115.59
CA TRP A 43 -120.33 -84.32 -114.48
C TRP A 43 -119.09 -85.20 -114.18
N PRO A 44 -118.04 -84.67 -113.51
CA PRO A 44 -116.84 -85.44 -113.18
C PRO A 44 -117.17 -86.83 -112.62
N GLY A 45 -116.56 -87.87 -113.21
CA GLY A 45 -116.92 -89.27 -112.93
C GLY A 45 -118.10 -89.81 -113.77
N ASP A 46 -118.34 -89.25 -114.95
CA ASP A 46 -119.33 -89.66 -115.95
C ASP A 46 -120.79 -89.75 -115.50
N ARG A 47 -121.13 -89.11 -114.36
CA ARG A 47 -122.51 -89.12 -113.83
C ARG A 47 -123.42 -88.17 -114.60
N THR A 48 -124.65 -88.62 -114.84
CA THR A 48 -125.66 -87.79 -115.51
C THR A 48 -126.42 -86.93 -114.51
N CYS A 49 -127.01 -85.82 -115.01
CA CYS A 49 -127.79 -84.91 -114.17
C CYS A 49 -128.91 -85.63 -113.38
N LYS A 50 -129.53 -86.67 -113.96
CA LYS A 50 -130.54 -87.48 -113.28
C LYS A 50 -129.97 -88.22 -112.06
N GLN A 51 -128.77 -88.79 -112.18
CA GLN A 51 -128.14 -89.53 -111.08
C GLN A 51 -127.72 -88.60 -109.95
N LEU A 52 -127.20 -87.41 -110.27
CA LEU A 52 -126.86 -86.43 -109.24
C LEU A 52 -128.09 -85.84 -108.57
N ALA A 53 -129.19 -85.61 -109.31
CA ALA A 53 -130.45 -85.20 -108.69
C ALA A 53 -130.98 -86.25 -107.70
N ALA A 54 -130.91 -87.54 -108.06
CA ALA A 54 -131.29 -88.61 -107.15
C ALA A 54 -130.37 -88.67 -105.92
N ALA A 55 -129.06 -88.50 -106.09
CA ALA A 55 -128.11 -88.44 -104.98
C ALA A 55 -128.34 -87.22 -104.06
N ASP A 56 -128.69 -86.06 -104.62
CA ASP A 56 -129.02 -84.85 -103.86
C ASP A 56 -130.33 -85.01 -103.08
N VAL A 57 -131.32 -85.71 -103.65
CA VAL A 57 -132.54 -86.08 -102.91
C VAL A 57 -132.22 -87.06 -101.79
N ALA A 58 -131.46 -88.12 -102.07
CA ALA A 58 -131.07 -89.11 -101.07
C ALA A 58 -130.20 -88.50 -99.94
N LEU A 59 -129.37 -87.51 -100.26
CA LEU A 59 -128.57 -86.80 -99.26
C LEU A 59 -129.44 -85.93 -98.35
N ARG A 60 -130.46 -85.25 -98.90
CA ARG A 60 -131.40 -84.48 -98.07
C ARG A 60 -132.27 -85.37 -97.19
N GLU A 61 -132.66 -86.53 -97.71
CA GLU A 61 -133.40 -87.53 -96.94
C GLU A 61 -132.53 -88.13 -95.82
N ALA A 62 -131.25 -88.39 -96.09
CA ALA A 62 -130.29 -88.86 -95.08
C ALA A 62 -129.90 -87.79 -94.05
N LEU A 63 -129.97 -86.50 -94.41
CA LEU A 63 -129.69 -85.38 -93.50
C LEU A 63 -130.92 -84.94 -92.67
N GLY A 64 -132.06 -85.64 -92.76
CA GLY A 64 -133.19 -85.45 -91.86
C GLY A 64 -133.84 -84.07 -91.97
N ASP A 65 -133.98 -83.53 -93.18
CA ASP A 65 -134.69 -82.26 -93.46
C ASP A 65 -136.23 -82.46 -93.44
N SER A 66 -136.73 -83.04 -92.35
CA SER A 66 -138.14 -83.04 -91.94
C SER A 66 -138.22 -82.29 -90.62
N GLY A 67 -138.88 -81.14 -90.63
CA GLY A 67 -138.76 -80.10 -89.61
C GLY A 67 -138.85 -80.55 -88.14
N SER A 68 -137.81 -80.20 -87.37
CA SER A 68 -137.88 -79.67 -86.00
C SER A 68 -136.44 -79.46 -85.49
N HIS A 69 -135.86 -78.28 -85.79
CA HIS A 69 -134.54 -77.88 -85.27
C HIS A 69 -134.59 -77.28 -83.85
N VAL A 70 -135.61 -77.64 -83.07
CA VAL A 70 -135.82 -77.09 -81.71
C VAL A 70 -134.81 -77.69 -80.72
N GLY A 71 -134.48 -78.98 -80.80
CA GLY A 71 -133.57 -79.62 -79.83
C GLY A 71 -132.09 -79.19 -79.92
N LEU A 72 -131.60 -78.86 -81.12
CA LEU A 72 -130.23 -78.36 -81.31
C LEU A 72 -130.09 -76.88 -80.98
N THR A 73 -131.15 -76.10 -81.20
CA THR A 73 -131.20 -74.69 -80.78
C THR A 73 -131.38 -74.59 -79.26
N ASP A 74 -132.16 -75.49 -78.64
CA ASP A 74 -132.30 -75.58 -77.17
C ASP A 74 -131.01 -76.05 -76.50
N ALA A 75 -130.32 -77.08 -77.02
CA ALA A 75 -129.04 -77.52 -76.46
C ALA A 75 -127.93 -76.46 -76.65
N ALA A 76 -127.90 -75.75 -77.78
CA ALA A 76 -127.00 -74.63 -77.98
C ALA A 76 -127.37 -73.44 -77.07
N ALA A 77 -128.66 -73.15 -76.87
CA ALA A 77 -129.12 -72.12 -75.94
C ALA A 77 -128.84 -72.48 -74.48
N GLU A 78 -128.90 -73.76 -74.14
CA GLU A 78 -128.58 -74.30 -72.81
C GLU A 78 -127.07 -74.30 -72.55
N PHE A 79 -126.26 -74.62 -73.55
CA PHE A 79 -124.80 -74.45 -73.49
C PHE A 79 -124.41 -72.96 -73.41
N VAL A 80 -125.03 -72.09 -74.20
CA VAL A 80 -124.80 -70.64 -74.12
C VAL A 80 -125.25 -70.10 -72.76
N ARG A 81 -126.37 -70.57 -72.21
CA ARG A 81 -126.86 -70.21 -70.87
C ARG A 81 -125.90 -70.70 -69.78
N ALA A 82 -125.46 -71.96 -69.82
CA ALA A 82 -124.46 -72.50 -68.88
C ALA A 82 -123.09 -71.80 -69.02
N ALA A 83 -122.65 -71.53 -70.25
CA ALA A 83 -121.42 -70.78 -70.51
C ALA A 83 -121.54 -69.33 -70.02
N THR A 84 -122.71 -68.71 -70.16
CA THR A 84 -122.98 -67.35 -69.64
C THR A 84 -123.01 -67.36 -68.11
N GLU A 85 -123.68 -68.34 -67.50
CA GLU A 85 -123.75 -68.57 -66.04
C GLU A 85 -122.37 -68.81 -65.42
N VAL A 86 -121.44 -69.47 -66.13
CA VAL A 86 -120.07 -69.71 -65.66
C VAL A 86 -119.12 -68.57 -66.02
N SER A 87 -119.35 -67.86 -67.13
CA SER A 87 -118.50 -66.74 -67.56
C SER A 87 -118.52 -65.57 -66.58
N GLY A 88 -119.68 -65.27 -65.98
CA GLY A 88 -119.80 -64.20 -64.97
C GLY A 88 -118.95 -64.44 -63.72
N PRO A 89 -119.09 -65.62 -63.05
CA PRO A 89 -118.23 -66.03 -61.94
C PRO A 89 -116.75 -66.12 -62.31
N LEU A 90 -116.39 -66.63 -63.49
CA LEU A 90 -115.00 -66.68 -63.95
C LEU A 90 -114.42 -65.29 -64.19
N GLN A 91 -115.20 -64.37 -64.77
CA GLN A 91 -114.79 -62.98 -64.96
C GLN A 91 -114.65 -62.26 -63.61
N THR A 92 -115.53 -62.53 -62.66
CA THR A 92 -115.45 -62.01 -61.29
C THR A 92 -114.20 -62.53 -60.57
N LEU A 93 -113.92 -63.84 -60.68
CA LEU A 93 -112.71 -64.45 -60.14
C LEU A 93 -111.45 -63.87 -60.78
N ARG A 94 -111.44 -63.70 -62.10
CA ARG A 94 -110.34 -63.05 -62.83
C ARG A 94 -110.11 -61.63 -62.33
N ASN A 95 -111.15 -60.81 -62.24
CA ASN A 95 -111.03 -59.43 -61.74
C ASN A 95 -110.55 -59.40 -60.27
N ALA A 96 -110.98 -60.36 -59.45
CA ALA A 96 -110.51 -60.51 -58.07
C ALA A 96 -109.03 -60.92 -58.01
N LEU A 97 -108.59 -61.86 -58.85
CA LEU A 97 -107.19 -62.26 -58.99
C LEU A 97 -106.32 -61.11 -59.51
N ASP A 98 -106.78 -60.36 -60.51
CA ASP A 98 -106.09 -59.17 -61.01
C ASP A 98 -105.99 -58.09 -59.92
N SER A 99 -107.05 -57.88 -59.13
CA SER A 99 -107.00 -56.96 -57.98
C SER A 99 -106.04 -57.42 -56.88
N VAL A 100 -105.99 -58.73 -56.59
CA VAL A 100 -105.04 -59.30 -55.62
C VAL A 100 -103.62 -59.20 -56.16
N ALA A 101 -103.39 -59.49 -57.44
CA ALA A 101 -102.09 -59.36 -58.09
C ALA A 101 -101.60 -57.90 -58.06
N ALA A 102 -102.47 -56.94 -58.37
CA ALA A 102 -102.16 -55.51 -58.28
C ALA A 102 -101.79 -55.09 -56.84
N ARG A 103 -102.59 -55.49 -55.84
CA ARG A 103 -102.28 -55.20 -54.43
C ARG A 103 -100.97 -55.87 -53.96
N ALA A 104 -100.71 -57.10 -54.40
CA ALA A 104 -99.46 -57.78 -54.09
C ALA A 104 -98.26 -57.08 -54.74
N GLN A 105 -98.40 -56.63 -55.99
CA GLN A 105 -97.39 -55.83 -56.69
C GLN A 105 -97.13 -54.51 -55.96
N ASP A 106 -98.18 -53.82 -55.53
CA ASP A 106 -98.08 -52.56 -54.77
C ASP A 106 -97.40 -52.76 -53.42
N GLU A 107 -97.76 -53.80 -52.66
CA GLU A 107 -97.13 -54.12 -51.38
C GLU A 107 -95.68 -54.56 -51.52
N VAL A 108 -95.35 -55.37 -52.54
CA VAL A 108 -93.96 -55.73 -52.85
C VAL A 108 -93.16 -54.47 -53.20
N THR A 109 -93.72 -53.58 -54.02
CA THR A 109 -93.07 -52.31 -54.38
C THR A 109 -92.88 -51.43 -53.15
N ALA A 110 -93.89 -51.30 -52.30
CA ALA A 110 -93.82 -50.54 -51.06
C ALA A 110 -92.86 -51.15 -50.04
N ALA A 111 -92.75 -52.48 -49.97
CA ALA A 111 -91.80 -53.18 -49.11
C ALA A 111 -90.35 -53.00 -49.60
N ILE A 112 -90.12 -53.07 -50.92
CA ILE A 112 -88.81 -52.77 -51.53
C ILE A 112 -88.43 -51.33 -51.23
N ALA A 113 -89.32 -50.36 -51.47
CA ALA A 113 -89.06 -48.95 -51.18
C ALA A 113 -88.76 -48.70 -49.69
N ARG A 114 -89.49 -49.36 -48.77
CA ARG A 114 -89.22 -49.32 -47.32
C ARG A 114 -87.85 -49.92 -46.98
N ALA A 115 -87.48 -51.06 -47.58
CA ALA A 115 -86.21 -51.72 -47.35
C ALA A 115 -85.03 -50.90 -47.91
N GLU A 116 -85.17 -50.32 -49.09
CA GLU A 116 -84.18 -49.41 -49.68
C GLU A 116 -84.03 -48.13 -48.85
N GLY A 117 -85.14 -47.53 -48.41
CA GLY A 117 -85.11 -46.38 -47.50
C GLY A 117 -84.47 -46.70 -46.14
N ALA A 118 -84.70 -47.90 -45.59
CA ALA A 118 -84.06 -48.36 -44.37
C ALA A 118 -82.55 -48.59 -44.56
N LYS A 119 -82.14 -49.20 -45.68
CA LYS A 119 -80.73 -49.38 -46.04
C LYS A 119 -80.02 -48.03 -46.24
N ALA A 120 -80.66 -47.08 -46.91
CA ALA A 120 -80.12 -45.74 -47.11
C ALA A 120 -79.90 -45.02 -45.77
N ARG A 121 -80.89 -45.04 -44.86
CA ARG A 121 -80.74 -44.46 -43.51
C ARG A 121 -79.68 -45.15 -42.66
N ALA A 122 -79.57 -46.48 -42.76
CA ALA A 122 -78.53 -47.23 -42.06
C ALA A 122 -77.13 -46.86 -42.57
N ALA A 123 -76.96 -46.78 -43.89
CA ALA A 123 -75.70 -46.35 -44.52
C ALA A 123 -75.35 -44.90 -44.15
N GLU A 124 -76.32 -43.98 -44.09
CA GLU A 124 -76.12 -42.61 -43.64
C GLU A 124 -75.71 -42.56 -42.16
N ALA A 125 -76.39 -43.30 -41.28
CA ALA A 125 -76.08 -43.37 -39.86
C ALA A 125 -74.68 -43.97 -39.61
N ASP A 126 -74.30 -45.03 -40.35
CA ASP A 126 -72.97 -45.62 -40.29
C ASP A 126 -71.90 -44.63 -40.78
N GLY A 127 -72.18 -43.88 -41.87
CA GLY A 127 -71.30 -42.83 -42.36
C GLY A 127 -71.09 -41.69 -41.35
N LEU A 128 -72.17 -41.25 -40.68
CA LEU A 128 -72.09 -40.25 -39.62
C LEU A 128 -71.32 -40.75 -38.39
N ARG A 129 -71.51 -42.02 -37.99
CA ARG A 129 -70.75 -42.65 -36.89
C ARG A 129 -69.26 -42.72 -37.23
N GLN A 130 -68.90 -43.21 -38.41
CA GLN A 130 -67.51 -43.26 -38.87
C GLN A 130 -66.88 -41.85 -38.92
N ALA A 131 -67.60 -40.86 -39.44
CA ALA A 131 -67.13 -39.48 -39.45
C ALA A 131 -66.98 -38.86 -38.05
N ALA A 132 -67.78 -39.30 -37.07
CA ALA A 132 -67.63 -38.88 -35.68
C ALA A 132 -66.41 -39.56 -35.01
N GLU A 133 -66.20 -40.85 -35.24
CA GLU A 133 -65.04 -41.61 -34.75
C GLU A 133 -63.73 -41.04 -35.30
N VAL A 134 -63.66 -40.75 -36.61
CA VAL A 134 -62.47 -40.11 -37.21
C VAL A 134 -62.20 -38.73 -36.60
N ARG A 135 -63.23 -37.91 -36.38
CA ARG A 135 -63.06 -36.59 -35.74
C ARG A 135 -62.62 -36.70 -34.28
N ALA A 136 -63.14 -37.68 -33.53
CA ALA A 136 -62.72 -37.93 -32.16
C ALA A 136 -61.24 -38.36 -32.10
N ALA A 137 -60.84 -39.33 -32.93
CA ALA A 137 -59.45 -39.79 -33.02
C ALA A 137 -58.49 -38.66 -33.44
N GLN A 138 -58.89 -37.80 -34.39
CA GLN A 138 -58.10 -36.62 -34.78
C GLN A 138 -57.98 -35.60 -33.65
N ALA A 139 -59.05 -35.37 -32.88
CA ALA A 139 -59.04 -34.46 -31.74
C ALA A 139 -58.14 -34.98 -30.61
N GLU A 140 -58.20 -36.28 -30.31
CA GLU A 140 -57.31 -36.95 -29.35
C GLU A 140 -55.85 -36.85 -29.77
N ALA A 141 -55.52 -37.22 -31.01
CA ALA A 141 -54.15 -37.12 -31.52
C ALA A 141 -53.61 -35.67 -31.49
N THR A 142 -54.47 -34.69 -31.79
CA THR A 142 -54.10 -33.27 -31.70
C THR A 142 -53.89 -32.83 -30.24
N ALA A 143 -54.71 -33.31 -29.32
CA ALA A 143 -54.59 -33.01 -27.89
C ALA A 143 -53.30 -33.62 -27.30
N GLU A 144 -52.99 -34.88 -27.66
CA GLU A 144 -51.74 -35.54 -27.26
C GLU A 144 -50.51 -34.81 -27.80
N THR A 145 -50.53 -34.41 -29.08
CA THR A 145 -49.43 -33.64 -29.68
C THR A 145 -49.23 -32.31 -28.96
N ARG A 146 -50.32 -31.56 -28.69
CA ARG A 146 -50.24 -30.29 -27.95
C ARG A 146 -49.78 -30.45 -26.51
N ALA A 147 -50.17 -31.54 -25.84
CA ALA A 147 -49.71 -31.84 -24.48
C ALA A 147 -48.20 -32.10 -24.49
N ALA A 148 -47.71 -32.93 -25.42
CA ALA A 148 -46.28 -33.20 -25.58
C ALA A 148 -45.48 -31.94 -25.91
N GLU A 149 -45.96 -31.09 -26.82
CA GLU A 149 -45.34 -29.80 -27.15
C GLU A 149 -45.31 -28.85 -25.95
N ALA A 150 -46.38 -28.82 -25.13
CA ALA A 150 -46.45 -28.01 -23.93
C ALA A 150 -45.48 -28.48 -22.85
N ASP A 151 -45.35 -29.80 -22.66
CA ASP A 151 -44.40 -30.41 -21.73
C ASP A 151 -42.94 -30.12 -22.16
N GLU A 152 -42.62 -30.30 -23.45
CA GLU A 152 -41.29 -29.97 -23.99
C GLU A 152 -40.97 -28.48 -23.82
N ALA A 153 -41.93 -27.59 -24.11
CA ALA A 153 -41.76 -26.16 -23.91
C ALA A 153 -41.57 -25.79 -22.43
N ALA A 154 -42.27 -26.46 -21.51
CA ALA A 154 -42.12 -26.27 -20.07
C ALA A 154 -40.73 -26.74 -19.59
N GLU A 155 -40.26 -27.90 -20.04
CA GLU A 155 -38.93 -28.42 -19.72
C GLU A 155 -37.82 -27.49 -20.26
N ALA A 156 -37.95 -27.02 -21.51
CA ALA A 156 -37.03 -26.06 -22.11
C ALA A 156 -36.99 -24.75 -21.33
N ALA A 157 -38.15 -24.22 -20.92
CA ALA A 157 -38.24 -23.01 -20.09
C ALA A 157 -37.59 -23.20 -18.72
N MET A 158 -37.79 -24.36 -18.07
CA MET A 158 -37.13 -24.68 -16.80
C MET A 158 -35.62 -24.82 -16.95
N ALA A 159 -35.14 -25.44 -18.03
CA ALA A 159 -33.72 -25.56 -18.32
C ALA A 159 -33.07 -24.19 -18.54
N GLN A 160 -33.70 -23.31 -19.34
CA GLN A 160 -33.24 -21.94 -19.53
C GLN A 160 -33.24 -21.14 -18.22
N ALA A 161 -34.28 -21.27 -17.40
CA ALA A 161 -34.35 -20.59 -16.10
C ALA A 161 -33.20 -21.02 -15.17
N ARG A 162 -32.89 -22.33 -15.10
CA ARG A 162 -31.75 -22.85 -14.33
C ARG A 162 -30.42 -22.32 -14.86
N GLU A 163 -30.23 -22.31 -16.18
CA GLU A 163 -29.02 -21.77 -16.79
C GLU A 163 -28.85 -20.28 -16.48
N HIS A 164 -29.92 -19.49 -16.55
CA HIS A 164 -29.91 -18.07 -16.17
C HIS A 164 -29.58 -17.88 -14.69
N GLU A 165 -30.12 -18.71 -13.80
CA GLU A 165 -29.82 -18.68 -12.37
C GLU A 165 -28.34 -19.02 -12.09
N GLU A 166 -27.79 -20.05 -12.74
CA GLU A 166 -26.38 -20.43 -12.60
C GLU A 166 -25.45 -19.34 -13.13
N ARG A 167 -25.77 -18.75 -14.29
CA ARG A 167 -25.03 -17.60 -14.84
C ARG A 167 -25.10 -16.39 -13.91
N ALA A 168 -26.26 -16.12 -13.31
CA ALA A 168 -26.42 -15.03 -12.34
C ALA A 168 -25.58 -15.27 -11.07
N LYS A 169 -25.62 -16.48 -10.51
CA LYS A 169 -24.78 -16.88 -9.36
C LYS A 169 -23.29 -16.79 -9.66
N ALA A 170 -22.87 -17.22 -10.85
CA ALA A 170 -21.48 -17.11 -11.29
C ALA A 170 -21.05 -15.64 -11.46
N ALA A 171 -21.92 -14.79 -12.02
CA ALA A 171 -21.67 -13.36 -12.16
C ALA A 171 -21.61 -12.64 -10.81
N GLU A 172 -22.51 -12.96 -9.87
CA GLU A 172 -22.49 -12.44 -8.51
C GLU A 172 -21.20 -12.82 -7.79
N LYS A 173 -20.81 -14.11 -7.84
CA LYS A 173 -19.55 -14.58 -7.27
C LYS A 173 -18.34 -13.84 -7.85
N THR A 174 -18.29 -13.72 -9.18
CA THR A 174 -17.22 -12.99 -9.87
C THR A 174 -17.17 -11.52 -9.45
N ALA A 175 -18.32 -10.87 -9.27
CA ALA A 175 -18.39 -9.49 -8.80
C ALA A 175 -17.90 -9.36 -7.34
N THR A 176 -18.30 -10.27 -6.45
CA THR A 176 -17.81 -10.29 -5.07
C THR A 176 -16.31 -10.53 -4.97
N ASP A 177 -15.78 -11.46 -5.79
CA ASP A 177 -14.35 -11.77 -5.83
C ASP A 177 -13.55 -10.57 -6.38
N ALA A 178 -14.06 -9.88 -7.41
CA ALA A 178 -13.45 -8.66 -7.94
C ALA A 178 -13.41 -7.51 -6.92
N VAL A 179 -14.49 -7.32 -6.14
CA VAL A 179 -14.53 -6.33 -5.05
C VAL A 179 -13.54 -6.69 -3.94
N ALA A 180 -13.46 -7.97 -3.56
CA ALA A 180 -12.51 -8.43 -2.56
C ALA A 180 -11.05 -8.25 -3.02
N ALA A 181 -10.75 -8.59 -4.27
CA ALA A 181 -9.43 -8.39 -4.88
C ALA A 181 -9.05 -6.90 -4.93
N ARG A 182 -9.98 -6.02 -5.30
CA ARG A 182 -9.74 -4.57 -5.31
C ARG A 182 -9.42 -4.04 -3.91
N LYS A 183 -10.19 -4.43 -2.89
CA LYS A 183 -9.94 -4.04 -1.50
C LYS A 183 -8.58 -4.55 -0.99
N ALA A 184 -8.21 -5.79 -1.36
CA ALA A 184 -6.91 -6.34 -1.00
C ALA A 184 -5.75 -5.56 -1.65
N ALA A 185 -5.91 -5.16 -2.92
CA ALA A 185 -4.94 -4.32 -3.62
C ALA A 185 -4.83 -2.91 -3.01
N GLU A 186 -5.96 -2.27 -2.70
CA GLU A 186 -6.01 -0.96 -2.02
C GLU A 186 -5.31 -1.01 -0.64
N LEU A 187 -5.56 -2.07 0.16
CA LEU A 187 -4.87 -2.29 1.43
C LEU A 187 -3.37 -2.56 1.24
N GLY A 188 -3.00 -3.29 0.19
CA GLY A 188 -1.60 -3.52 -0.18
C GLY A 188 -0.87 -2.23 -0.52
N GLN A 189 -1.50 -1.36 -1.32
CA GLN A 189 -0.97 -0.05 -1.67
C GLN A 189 -0.83 0.84 -0.43
N ALA A 190 -1.85 0.94 0.41
CA ALA A 190 -1.80 1.74 1.64
C ALA A 190 -0.68 1.27 2.59
N ARG A 191 -0.44 -0.05 2.70
CA ARG A 191 0.68 -0.60 3.47
C ARG A 191 2.03 -0.25 2.87
N ALA A 192 2.16 -0.30 1.55
CA ALA A 192 3.40 0.07 0.86
C ALA A 192 3.71 1.56 1.03
N GLU A 193 2.72 2.43 0.90
CA GLU A 193 2.85 3.88 1.13
C GLU A 193 3.22 4.19 2.59
N ALA A 194 2.57 3.55 3.56
CA ALA A 194 2.91 3.70 4.98
C ALA A 194 4.34 3.21 5.29
N ALA A 195 4.77 2.10 4.69
CA ALA A 195 6.13 1.58 4.85
C ALA A 195 7.17 2.52 4.22
N ALA A 196 6.87 3.10 3.06
CA ALA A 196 7.72 4.09 2.40
C ALA A 196 7.83 5.39 3.21
N ALA A 197 6.72 5.90 3.75
CA ALA A 197 6.72 7.07 4.63
C ALA A 197 7.56 6.82 5.90
N ALA A 198 7.36 5.68 6.56
CA ALA A 198 8.13 5.31 7.75
C ALA A 198 9.63 5.10 7.46
N ALA A 199 9.98 4.64 6.25
CA ALA A 199 11.37 4.56 5.80
C ALA A 199 11.96 5.96 5.56
N GLY A 200 11.20 6.88 4.95
CA GLY A 200 11.57 8.29 4.78
C GLY A 200 11.85 8.98 6.12
N GLU A 201 10.92 8.87 7.08
CA GLU A 201 11.10 9.44 8.43
C GLU A 201 12.32 8.88 9.17
N ARG A 202 12.65 7.59 8.95
CA ARG A 202 13.85 6.98 9.53
C ARG A 202 15.12 7.51 8.87
N ALA A 203 15.11 7.70 7.55
CA ALA A 203 16.24 8.29 6.82
C ALA A 203 16.46 9.76 7.23
N ASP A 204 15.39 10.55 7.36
CA ASP A 204 15.48 11.95 7.79
C ASP A 204 16.01 12.09 9.22
N ARG A 205 15.56 11.22 10.14
CA ARG A 205 16.10 11.15 11.51
C ARG A 205 17.57 10.78 11.52
N ALA A 206 17.97 9.74 10.79
CA ALA A 206 19.37 9.33 10.70
C ALA A 206 20.27 10.44 10.10
N ALA A 207 19.76 11.19 9.11
CA ALA A 207 20.45 12.33 8.53
C ALA A 207 20.56 13.51 9.52
N ALA A 208 19.51 13.78 10.30
CA ALA A 208 19.54 14.78 11.36
C ALA A 208 20.54 14.42 12.47
N ASP A 209 20.53 13.17 12.94
CA ASP A 209 21.47 12.67 13.95
C ASP A 209 22.91 12.77 13.45
N THR A 210 23.16 12.36 12.20
CA THR A 210 24.50 12.47 11.58
C THR A 210 24.98 13.91 11.50
N ARG A 211 24.09 14.86 11.18
CA ARG A 211 24.42 16.30 11.18
C ARG A 211 24.75 16.79 12.59
N ALA A 212 23.93 16.43 13.58
CA ALA A 212 24.17 16.81 14.97
C ALA A 212 25.50 16.26 15.51
N GLU A 213 25.86 15.02 15.16
CA GLU A 213 27.16 14.44 15.55
C GLU A 213 28.33 15.13 14.86
N ARG A 214 28.20 15.56 13.60
CA ARG A 214 29.22 16.37 12.93
C ARG A 214 29.39 17.74 13.57
N GLU A 215 28.29 18.43 13.87
CA GLU A 215 28.32 19.72 14.56
C GLU A 215 28.97 19.61 15.95
N LYS A 216 28.70 18.53 16.70
CA LYS A 216 29.38 18.24 17.96
C LYS A 216 30.87 17.98 17.75
N ALA A 217 31.25 17.19 16.75
CA ALA A 217 32.65 16.91 16.44
C ALA A 217 33.42 18.17 16.05
N ASP A 218 32.80 19.04 15.24
CA ASP A 218 33.36 20.34 14.83
C ASP A 218 33.53 21.26 16.06
N ALA A 219 32.52 21.33 16.94
CA ALA A 219 32.60 22.11 18.18
C ALA A 219 33.72 21.61 19.11
N LEU A 220 33.85 20.29 19.28
CA LEU A 220 34.94 19.69 20.06
C LEU A 220 36.31 19.94 19.43
N SER A 221 36.42 19.93 18.10
CA SER A 221 37.65 20.27 17.38
C SER A 221 38.07 21.71 17.64
N VAL A 222 37.12 22.65 17.61
CA VAL A 222 37.36 24.07 17.95
C VAL A 222 37.79 24.21 19.42
N GLU A 223 37.12 23.52 20.35
CA GLU A 223 37.50 23.54 21.77
C GLU A 223 38.93 22.99 21.98
N LEU A 224 39.26 21.86 21.35
CA LEU A 224 40.61 21.28 21.42
C LEU A 224 41.67 22.23 20.87
N ALA A 225 41.40 22.92 19.76
CA ALA A 225 42.29 23.93 19.20
C ALA A 225 42.51 25.11 20.19
N GLN A 226 41.43 25.62 20.80
CA GLN A 226 41.53 26.67 21.82
C GLN A 226 42.31 26.22 23.05
N ARG A 227 42.11 24.98 23.52
CA ARG A 227 42.86 24.40 24.64
C ARG A 227 44.33 24.24 24.30
N ALA A 228 44.67 23.81 23.08
CA ALA A 228 46.04 23.71 22.61
C ALA A 228 46.73 25.08 22.58
N GLU A 229 46.04 26.12 22.09
CA GLU A 229 46.53 27.50 22.11
C GLU A 229 46.76 28.01 23.55
N GLN A 230 45.80 27.79 24.45
CA GLN A 230 45.96 28.14 25.88
C GLN A 230 47.16 27.43 26.51
N LEU A 231 47.36 26.14 26.22
CA LEU A 231 48.52 25.38 26.71
C LEU A 231 49.84 25.91 26.14
N ALA A 232 49.86 26.31 24.86
CA ALA A 232 51.02 26.94 24.25
C ALA A 232 51.37 28.26 24.96
N VAL A 233 50.38 29.13 25.20
CA VAL A 233 50.56 30.37 25.97
C VAL A 233 51.08 30.10 27.38
N ARG A 234 50.45 29.19 28.13
CA ARG A 234 50.90 28.81 29.48
C ARG A 234 52.32 28.23 29.49
N THR A 235 52.70 27.50 28.45
CA THR A 235 54.06 26.99 28.28
C THR A 235 55.05 28.13 28.09
N THR A 236 54.73 29.08 27.20
CA THR A 236 55.58 30.27 27.01
C THR A 236 55.67 31.15 28.25
N GLU A 237 54.58 31.34 29.01
CA GLU A 237 54.59 32.07 30.28
C GLU A 237 55.47 31.37 31.32
N ARG A 238 55.35 30.03 31.44
CA ARG A 238 56.18 29.24 32.36
C ARG A 238 57.66 29.33 31.98
N ASP A 239 57.98 29.23 30.70
CA ASP A 239 59.36 29.26 30.23
C ASP A 239 59.96 30.66 30.39
N ALA A 240 59.20 31.73 30.13
CA ALA A 240 59.58 33.11 30.44
C ALA A 240 59.77 33.34 31.95
N ALA A 241 58.90 32.77 32.80
CA ALA A 241 59.04 32.85 34.25
C ALA A 241 60.29 32.11 34.77
N ARG A 242 60.64 30.98 34.14
CA ARG A 242 61.89 30.26 34.44
C ARG A 242 63.12 31.07 34.05
N GLU A 243 63.12 31.63 32.84
CA GLU A 243 64.20 32.50 32.38
C GLU A 243 64.37 33.73 33.28
N ALA A 244 63.26 34.36 33.69
CA ALA A 244 63.28 35.48 34.65
C ALA A 244 63.82 35.06 36.02
N LEU A 245 63.45 33.87 36.52
CA LEU A 245 63.98 33.34 37.79
C LEU A 245 65.48 33.07 37.70
N ASP A 246 65.95 32.49 36.61
CA ASP A 246 67.38 32.22 36.40
C ASP A 246 68.17 33.52 36.24
N HIS A 247 67.60 34.53 35.56
CA HIS A 247 68.18 35.89 35.52
C HIS A 247 68.23 36.56 36.89
N ALA A 248 67.19 36.40 37.70
CA ALA A 248 67.17 36.92 39.07
C ALA A 248 68.23 36.22 39.95
N ARG A 249 68.41 34.91 39.79
CA ARG A 249 69.46 34.13 40.50
C ARG A 249 70.86 34.59 40.10
N THR A 250 71.15 34.73 38.81
CA THR A 250 72.46 35.21 38.36
C THR A 250 72.73 36.65 38.82
N SER A 251 71.71 37.52 38.79
CA SER A 251 71.80 38.87 39.34
C SER A 251 72.09 38.86 40.84
N LEU A 252 71.40 38.00 41.62
CA LEU A 252 71.67 37.83 43.05
C LEU A 252 73.10 37.33 43.30
N ASP A 253 73.57 36.32 42.57
CA ASP A 253 74.94 35.80 42.68
C ASP A 253 75.99 36.86 42.32
N ASP A 254 75.71 37.72 41.34
CA ASP A 254 76.58 38.84 40.98
C ASP A 254 76.57 39.92 42.07
N THR A 255 75.42 40.25 42.65
CA THR A 255 75.35 41.18 43.79
C THR A 255 76.04 40.63 45.03
N ALA A 256 75.90 39.34 45.31
CA ALA A 256 76.59 38.65 46.39
C ALA A 256 78.11 38.71 46.17
N ARG A 257 78.60 38.38 44.97
CA ARG A 257 80.03 38.52 44.61
C ARG A 257 80.52 39.96 44.75
N ARG A 258 79.75 40.96 44.33
CA ARG A 258 80.11 42.39 44.51
C ARG A 258 80.14 42.78 45.98
N LEU A 259 79.22 42.30 46.80
CA LEU A 259 79.20 42.54 48.25
C LEU A 259 80.37 41.86 48.95
N GLU A 260 80.69 40.61 48.60
CA GLU A 260 81.87 39.89 49.09
C GLU A 260 83.15 40.62 48.70
N GLN A 261 83.26 41.07 47.45
CA GLN A 261 84.39 41.84 46.97
C GLN A 261 84.51 43.18 47.71
N ALA A 262 83.42 43.94 47.85
CA ALA A 262 83.40 45.18 48.61
C ALA A 262 83.77 44.96 50.09
N THR A 263 83.31 43.86 50.68
CA THR A 263 83.64 43.47 52.06
C THR A 263 85.11 43.11 52.19
N SER A 264 85.66 42.34 51.25
CA SER A 264 87.09 42.01 51.19
C SER A 264 87.95 43.26 51.02
N ASP A 265 87.58 44.15 50.10
CA ASP A 265 88.24 45.43 49.88
C ASP A 265 88.18 46.31 51.14
N HIS A 266 87.03 46.34 51.83
CA HIS A 266 86.89 47.07 53.08
C HIS A 266 87.76 46.47 54.19
N HIS A 267 87.80 45.14 54.34
CA HIS A 267 88.71 44.47 55.28
C HIS A 267 90.19 44.69 54.94
N ALA A 268 90.54 44.75 53.65
CA ALA A 268 91.88 45.08 53.21
C ALA A 268 92.24 46.54 53.57
N ARG A 269 91.31 47.49 53.36
CA ARG A 269 91.48 48.89 53.78
C ARG A 269 91.58 49.04 55.29
N VAL A 270 90.77 48.31 56.07
CA VAL A 270 90.85 48.32 57.53
C VAL A 270 92.20 47.79 57.98
N ARG A 271 92.68 46.66 57.44
CA ARG A 271 94.02 46.13 57.75
C ARG A 271 95.15 47.08 57.35
N ASP A 272 95.03 47.73 56.20
CA ASP A 272 96.00 48.76 55.78
C ASP A 272 95.99 49.95 56.76
N LEU A 273 94.82 50.44 57.15
CA LEU A 273 94.68 51.51 58.12
C LEU A 273 95.19 51.11 59.51
N GLU A 274 94.94 49.89 59.96
CA GLU A 274 95.49 49.32 61.20
C GLU A 274 97.02 49.27 61.13
N THR A 275 97.58 48.76 60.03
CA THR A 275 99.04 48.70 59.83
C THR A 275 99.67 50.09 59.81
N ARG A 276 99.01 51.07 59.18
CA ARG A 276 99.43 52.47 59.14
C ARG A 276 99.30 53.13 60.51
N LEU A 277 98.25 52.82 61.27
CA LEU A 277 98.06 53.31 62.64
C LEU A 277 99.11 52.71 63.58
N ASP A 278 99.38 51.41 63.52
CA ASP A 278 100.42 50.75 64.30
C ASP A 278 101.79 51.30 63.97
N SER A 279 102.08 51.54 62.68
CA SER A 279 103.31 52.18 62.23
C SER A 279 103.42 53.62 62.77
N ALA A 280 102.34 54.41 62.69
CA ALA A 280 102.31 55.77 63.24
C ALA A 280 102.45 55.80 64.77
N VAL A 281 101.85 54.84 65.49
CA VAL A 281 102.01 54.68 66.94
C VAL A 281 103.45 54.28 67.28
N GLN A 282 104.06 53.39 66.49
CA GLN A 282 105.43 52.97 66.67
C GLN A 282 106.41 54.12 66.41
N ASP A 283 106.22 54.87 65.31
CA ASP A 283 106.98 56.09 65.01
C ASP A 283 106.86 57.09 66.17
N HIS A 284 105.65 57.30 66.71
CA HIS A 284 105.45 58.21 67.83
C HIS A 284 106.08 57.70 69.14
N ARG A 285 106.10 56.38 69.38
CA ARG A 285 106.84 55.77 70.50
C ARG A 285 108.35 55.95 70.34
N ASP A 286 108.87 55.79 69.13
CA ASP A 286 110.29 55.99 68.84
C ASP A 286 110.67 57.47 68.96
N GLU A 287 109.83 58.39 68.50
CA GLU A 287 110.00 59.84 68.71
C GLU A 287 109.98 60.22 70.18
N THR A 288 109.03 59.69 70.95
CA THR A 288 108.94 59.96 72.40
C THR A 288 110.08 59.31 73.17
N ALA A 289 110.57 58.13 72.75
CA ALA A 289 111.76 57.50 73.31
C ALA A 289 113.02 58.33 73.01
N ARG A 290 113.19 58.83 71.77
CA ARG A 290 114.28 59.75 71.40
C ARG A 290 114.20 61.05 72.21
N ALA A 291 113.02 61.65 72.32
CA ALA A 291 112.82 62.86 73.12
C ALA A 291 113.11 62.61 74.61
N ALA A 292 112.79 61.44 75.16
CA ALA A 292 113.12 61.06 76.52
C ALA A 292 114.63 60.84 76.72
N GLU A 293 115.30 60.27 75.72
CA GLU A 293 116.76 60.08 75.71
C GLU A 293 117.51 61.40 75.57
N ASP A 294 117.04 62.31 74.71
CA ASP A 294 117.54 63.67 74.59
C ASP A 294 117.35 64.45 75.89
N LEU A 295 116.19 64.32 76.54
CA LEU A 295 115.90 64.93 77.83
C LEU A 295 116.79 64.33 78.94
N ALA A 296 117.04 63.03 78.94
CA ALA A 296 117.96 62.37 79.87
C ALA A 296 119.41 62.85 79.66
N THR A 297 119.81 63.05 78.40
CA THR A 297 121.12 63.59 78.04
C THR A 297 121.26 65.06 78.45
N ALA A 298 120.24 65.88 78.21
CA ALA A 298 120.19 67.25 78.68
C ALA A 298 120.22 67.34 80.22
N ARG A 299 119.54 66.44 80.93
CA ARG A 299 119.60 66.36 82.40
C ARG A 299 120.98 65.95 82.92
N ARG A 300 121.65 65.00 82.26
CA ARG A 300 123.04 64.64 82.56
C ARG A 300 123.98 65.82 82.34
N HIS A 301 123.81 66.55 81.24
CA HIS A 301 124.59 67.75 80.95
C HIS A 301 124.33 68.89 81.96
N ALA A 302 123.08 69.08 82.38
CA ALA A 302 122.73 70.04 83.42
C ALA A 302 123.31 69.64 84.79
N ALA A 303 123.30 68.35 85.13
CA ALA A 303 123.92 67.83 86.35
C ALA A 303 125.45 68.02 86.33
N ASP A 304 126.10 67.80 85.19
CA ASP A 304 127.54 68.01 85.00
C ASP A 304 127.92 69.50 85.11
N LEU A 305 127.15 70.39 84.48
CA LEU A 305 127.32 71.84 84.63
C LEU A 305 127.09 72.30 86.08
N THR A 306 126.12 71.70 86.78
CA THR A 306 125.88 71.99 88.20
C THR A 306 127.05 71.53 89.06
N ALA A 307 127.62 70.35 88.79
CA ALA A 307 128.82 69.83 89.46
C ALA A 307 130.02 70.77 89.25
N GLN A 308 130.24 71.25 88.02
CA GLN A 308 131.27 72.22 87.68
C GLN A 308 131.07 73.58 88.39
N LEU A 309 129.81 74.02 88.55
CA LEU A 309 129.48 75.24 89.30
C LEU A 309 129.73 75.08 90.81
N THR A 310 129.43 73.93 91.40
CA THR A 310 129.80 73.65 92.81
C THR A 310 131.31 73.58 92.99
N GLU A 311 132.04 72.95 92.07
CA GLU A 311 133.50 72.87 92.15
C GLU A 311 134.17 74.25 92.02
N THR A 312 133.68 75.10 91.12
CA THR A 312 134.17 76.49 91.00
C THR A 312 133.81 77.33 92.22
N ARG A 313 132.62 77.12 92.81
CA ARG A 313 132.22 77.76 94.06
C ARG A 313 133.07 77.32 95.24
N ASP A 314 133.42 76.04 95.34
CA ASP A 314 134.27 75.50 96.39
C ASP A 314 135.73 75.95 96.24
N ARG A 315 136.23 76.07 95.00
CA ARG A 315 137.52 76.70 94.71
C ARG A 315 137.52 78.18 95.09
N ALA A 316 136.44 78.92 94.83
CA ALA A 316 136.29 80.31 95.22
C ALA A 316 136.20 80.48 96.76
N ALA A 317 135.45 79.60 97.45
CA ALA A 317 135.37 79.58 98.90
C ALA A 317 136.73 79.23 99.55
N GLY A 318 137.46 78.27 98.98
CA GLY A 318 138.81 77.91 99.41
C GLY A 318 139.87 78.99 99.14
N LEU A 319 139.64 79.88 98.18
CA LEU A 319 140.48 81.07 97.96
C LEU A 319 140.11 82.21 98.94
N ALA A 320 138.81 82.42 99.19
CA ALA A 320 138.33 83.42 100.16
C ALA A 320 138.78 83.12 101.60
N ALA A 321 138.79 81.84 102.00
CA ALA A 321 139.31 81.40 103.30
C ALA A 321 140.81 81.68 103.46
N ARG A 322 141.60 81.48 102.39
CA ARG A 322 143.05 81.75 102.39
C ARG A 322 143.38 83.25 102.45
N VAL A 323 142.55 84.09 101.84
CA VAL A 323 142.69 85.55 101.90
C VAL A 323 142.31 86.11 103.28
N THR A 324 141.27 85.56 103.91
CA THR A 324 140.86 85.97 105.27
C THR A 324 141.87 85.54 106.33
N GLU A 325 142.51 84.38 106.17
CA GLU A 325 143.57 83.93 107.09
C GLU A 325 144.87 84.73 106.95
N ALA A 326 145.23 85.15 105.73
CA ALA A 326 146.35 86.07 105.50
C ALA A 326 146.09 87.45 106.11
N ALA A 327 144.87 87.99 105.96
CA ALA A 327 144.47 89.28 106.51
C ALA A 327 144.30 89.30 108.05
N HIS A 328 144.25 88.13 108.68
CA HIS A 328 144.22 88.02 110.15
C HIS A 328 145.63 88.04 110.75
N ARG A 329 146.61 87.41 110.08
CA ARG A 329 148.02 87.41 110.50
C ARG A 329 148.67 88.79 110.42
N GLU A 330 148.34 89.57 109.38
CA GLU A 330 148.83 90.95 109.23
C GLU A 330 148.31 91.91 110.32
N ARG A 331 147.09 91.67 110.84
CA ARG A 331 146.51 92.49 111.92
C ARG A 331 147.12 92.19 113.29
N THR A 332 147.47 90.94 113.57
CA THR A 332 148.13 90.56 114.83
C THR A 332 149.56 91.10 114.98
N ASP A 333 150.30 91.26 113.88
CA ASP A 333 151.66 91.83 113.93
C ASP A 333 151.66 93.37 114.06
N GLY A 334 150.62 94.04 113.53
CA GLY A 334 150.43 95.48 113.68
C GLY A 334 150.13 95.93 115.11
N ASP A 335 149.33 95.17 115.84
CA ASP A 335 148.94 95.50 117.22
C ASP A 335 150.10 95.33 118.22
N GLN A 336 151.03 94.40 117.96
CA GLN A 336 152.24 94.23 118.80
C GLN A 336 153.23 95.39 118.66
N HIS A 337 153.32 96.01 117.48
CA HIS A 337 154.19 97.18 117.25
C HIS A 337 153.66 98.48 117.87
N ALA A 338 152.33 98.66 117.95
CA ALA A 338 151.71 99.83 118.58
C ALA A 338 151.81 99.80 120.11
N HIS A 339 151.74 98.60 120.71
CA HIS A 339 151.83 98.41 122.16
C HIS A 339 153.24 98.78 122.70
N LEU A 340 154.31 98.38 122.01
CA LEU A 340 155.69 98.69 122.42
C LEU A 340 156.05 100.18 122.30
N ARG A 341 155.47 100.89 121.31
CA ARG A 341 155.75 102.31 121.06
C ARG A 341 155.10 103.23 122.11
N THR A 342 153.95 102.84 122.64
CA THR A 342 153.22 103.59 123.67
C THR A 342 153.94 103.50 125.03
N LYS A 343 154.52 102.34 125.36
CA LYS A 343 155.27 102.15 126.63
C LYS A 343 156.59 102.93 126.67
N LEU A 344 157.29 103.10 125.54
CA LEU A 344 158.52 103.90 125.47
C LEU A 344 158.28 105.39 125.75
N THR A 345 157.12 105.91 125.34
CA THR A 345 156.75 107.33 125.48
C THR A 345 156.39 107.68 126.94
N ASN A 346 155.87 106.73 127.71
CA ASN A 346 155.55 106.93 129.12
C ASN A 346 156.79 106.96 130.03
N VAL A 347 157.81 106.15 129.73
CA VAL A 347 159.08 106.17 130.49
C VAL A 347 159.83 107.48 130.24
N GLN A 348 159.82 107.98 129.00
CA GLN A 348 160.54 109.21 128.64
C GLN A 348 159.92 110.48 129.28
N ARG A 349 158.61 110.46 129.57
CA ARG A 349 157.90 111.58 130.22
C ARG A 349 158.16 111.68 131.73
N ILE A 350 158.44 110.56 132.39
CA ILE A 350 158.72 110.54 133.85
C ILE A 350 160.12 111.09 134.16
N VAL A 351 161.07 110.99 133.22
CA VAL A 351 162.47 111.39 133.44
C VAL A 351 162.73 112.89 133.27
N LEU A 352 161.82 113.64 132.64
CA LEU A 352 162.10 115.03 132.25
C LEU A 352 161.41 116.11 133.10
N ASP A 353 160.46 115.77 133.98
CA ASP A 353 159.57 116.78 134.60
C ASP A 353 159.49 116.80 136.14
N GLU A 354 160.16 115.92 136.89
CA GLU A 354 159.95 115.85 138.36
C GLU A 354 161.22 115.84 139.22
N SER A 355 161.17 116.62 140.31
CA SER A 355 162.23 116.89 141.28
C SER A 355 162.55 115.70 142.20
N GLU A 356 163.81 115.69 142.65
CA GLU A 356 164.59 114.60 143.28
C GLU A 356 163.93 113.82 144.45
N GLU A 357 162.93 114.36 145.14
CA GLU A 357 162.28 113.69 146.29
C GLU A 357 161.08 112.77 145.94
N GLN A 358 160.59 112.79 144.68
CA GLN A 358 159.41 111.99 144.27
C GLN A 358 159.69 110.88 143.24
N LEU A 359 160.94 110.72 142.79
CA LEU A 359 161.33 109.72 141.77
C LEU A 359 161.28 108.26 142.27
N ARG A 360 161.45 108.04 143.58
CA ARG A 360 161.60 106.68 144.14
C ARG A 360 160.30 105.85 144.20
N PRO A 361 159.13 106.37 144.60
CA PRO A 361 157.90 105.57 144.62
C PRO A 361 157.29 105.34 143.23
N LYS A 362 157.42 106.29 142.29
CA LYS A 362 156.79 106.20 140.95
C LYS A 362 157.53 105.25 139.97
N LEU A 363 158.86 105.13 140.08
CA LEU A 363 159.62 104.16 139.27
C LEU A 363 159.37 102.70 139.68
N LEU A 364 158.96 102.46 140.92
CA LEU A 364 158.63 101.11 141.41
C LEU A 364 157.24 100.64 140.97
N GLU A 365 156.29 101.55 140.73
CA GLU A 365 154.93 101.21 140.29
C GLU A 365 154.85 100.83 138.81
N GLU A 366 155.67 101.43 137.93
CA GLU A 366 155.72 101.05 136.50
C GLU A 366 156.53 99.77 136.24
N LEU A 367 157.55 99.48 137.05
CA LEU A 367 158.29 98.22 136.91
C LEU A 367 157.51 96.99 137.41
N LEU A 368 156.49 97.18 138.24
CA LEU A 368 155.58 96.11 138.69
C LEU A 368 154.39 95.86 137.75
N ASN A 369 154.08 96.79 136.82
CA ASN A 369 153.08 96.64 135.76
C ASN A 369 153.68 96.13 134.42
N LEU A 370 154.85 95.48 134.49
CA LEU A 370 155.64 94.95 133.36
C LEU A 370 155.66 93.42 133.27
N GLY A 371 154.87 92.72 134.10
CA GLY A 371 154.41 91.35 133.84
C GLY A 371 152.93 91.37 133.53
#